data_AF-A0AA43UK74-F1
#
_entry.id   AF-A0AA43UK74-F1
#
_cell.length_a   1.000
_cell.length_b   1.000
_cell.length_c   1.000
_cell.angle_alpha   90.00
_cell.angle_beta   90.00
_cell.angle_gamma   90.00
#
_symmetry.space_group_name_H-M   'P 1'
#
loop_
_entity.id
_entity.type
_entity.pdbx_description
1 polymer ?
#
loop_
_entity_poly.entity_id
_entity_poly.type
_entity_poly.pdbx_seq_one_letter_code
_entity_poly.pdbx_strand_id
1 'polypeptide(L)'
;MTSKVDFEITVEGARITKLGTTEKVIRVPDDIGGYPVTSIGPAFLSGSPGTNGRTLVIPASVISIDPDALIGTGGISTIRYGGDLETFSSFRLVPDSDCRLECMHEGKPFAFDFMRKHPMSFPEFDDAVLSLYMRLTPEVAISRLSNPVGLTEESRAKYERFVSDRIMPRAEQAVSTGDSNVLAELFATGMVSDADLKRLLERSLRSGRIGMTSMLMSEIRRRNL
;
A
#
# COMPACT_ATOMS: atom_id res chain seq x y z
N MET A 1 5.30 -2.43 -30.05
CA MET A 1 4.53 -1.23 -30.42
C MET A 1 5.13 -0.08 -29.65
N THR A 2 5.56 0.99 -30.32
CA THR A 2 6.22 2.13 -29.67
C THR A 2 5.18 2.95 -28.92
N SER A 3 5.29 3.05 -27.60
CA SER A 3 4.45 3.94 -26.80
C SER A 3 4.60 5.38 -27.33
N LYS A 4 3.47 6.04 -27.61
CA LYS A 4 3.48 7.45 -28.05
C LYS A 4 3.47 8.35 -26.83
N VAL A 5 4.47 9.22 -26.70
CA VAL A 5 4.58 10.16 -25.57
C VAL A 5 4.48 11.57 -26.12
N ASP A 6 3.49 12.33 -25.66
CA ASP A 6 3.39 13.77 -25.85
C ASP A 6 3.91 14.45 -24.59
N PHE A 7 4.73 15.49 -24.76
CA PHE A 7 5.45 16.15 -23.67
C PHE A 7 5.70 17.62 -23.97
N GLU A 8 6.00 18.38 -22.91
CA GLU A 8 6.41 19.78 -22.95
C GLU A 8 7.72 19.95 -22.18
N ILE A 9 8.61 20.81 -22.67
CA ILE A 9 9.83 21.15 -21.95
C ILE A 9 9.53 22.31 -21.00
N THR A 10 9.86 22.12 -19.73
CA THR A 10 9.73 23.11 -18.67
C THR A 10 11.12 23.53 -18.18
N VAL A 11 11.17 24.51 -17.29
CA VAL A 11 12.42 24.92 -16.62
C VAL A 11 13.06 23.80 -15.78
N GLU A 12 12.26 22.83 -15.32
CA GLU A 12 12.70 21.74 -14.44
C GLU A 12 12.96 20.43 -15.19
N GLY A 13 12.68 20.35 -16.49
CA GLY A 13 12.78 19.13 -17.28
C GLY A 13 11.55 18.88 -18.16
N ALA A 14 11.39 17.65 -18.62
CA ALA A 14 10.24 17.26 -19.44
C ALA A 14 9.01 16.95 -18.58
N ARG A 15 7.86 17.52 -18.97
CA ARG A 15 6.54 17.18 -18.44
C ARG A 15 5.81 16.30 -19.43
N ILE A 16 5.40 15.10 -19.02
CA ILE A 16 4.54 14.25 -19.85
C ILE A 16 3.11 14.77 -19.81
N THR A 17 2.54 15.06 -20.97
CA THR A 17 1.14 15.48 -21.11
C THR A 17 0.25 14.33 -21.60
N LYS A 18 0.83 13.36 -22.32
CA LYS A 18 0.12 12.16 -22.73
C LYS A 18 1.06 10.97 -22.93
N LEU A 19 0.61 9.78 -22.55
CA LEU A 19 1.29 8.51 -22.80
C LEU A 19 0.27 7.49 -23.33
N GLY A 20 0.35 7.21 -24.62
CA GLY A 20 -0.48 6.21 -25.28
C GLY A 20 0.20 4.85 -25.31
N THR A 21 -0.36 3.87 -24.60
CA THR A 21 0.14 2.48 -24.58
C THR A 21 -0.92 1.43 -24.25
N THR A 22 -0.80 0.25 -24.84
CA THR A 22 -1.62 -0.93 -24.51
C THR A 22 -0.91 -1.88 -23.55
N GLU A 23 0.29 -1.53 -23.10
CA GLU A 23 1.10 -2.40 -22.27
C GLU A 23 0.49 -2.59 -20.87
N LYS A 24 0.68 -3.80 -20.33
CA LYS A 24 0.28 -4.11 -18.95
C LYS A 24 1.19 -3.41 -17.93
N VAL A 25 2.46 -3.25 -18.27
CA VAL A 25 3.45 -2.50 -17.47
C VAL A 25 3.73 -1.20 -18.21
N ILE A 26 3.17 -0.10 -17.70
CA ILE A 26 3.34 1.24 -18.24
C ILE A 26 4.59 1.83 -17.61
N ARG A 27 5.60 2.14 -18.41
CA ARG A 27 6.84 2.76 -17.92
C ARG A 27 6.88 4.22 -18.33
N VAL A 28 6.91 5.10 -17.33
CA VAL A 28 7.27 6.50 -17.54
C VAL A 28 8.77 6.54 -17.86
N PRO A 29 9.18 7.13 -19.01
CA PRO A 29 10.60 7.27 -19.34
C PRO A 29 11.36 8.10 -18.30
N ASP A 30 12.63 7.79 -18.09
CA ASP A 30 13.53 8.63 -17.27
C ASP A 30 13.93 9.94 -17.98
N ASP A 31 13.97 9.90 -19.32
CA ASP A 31 14.42 10.99 -20.20
C ASP A 31 13.56 11.06 -21.47
N ILE A 32 13.33 12.27 -21.97
CA ILE A 32 12.77 12.51 -23.30
C ILE A 32 13.63 13.56 -24.02
N GLY A 33 14.44 13.12 -24.98
CA GLY A 33 15.22 14.01 -25.82
C GLY A 33 16.35 14.73 -25.10
N GLY A 34 16.97 14.09 -24.09
CA GLY A 34 18.04 14.67 -23.27
C GLY A 34 17.55 15.53 -22.10
N TYR A 35 16.23 15.61 -21.90
CA TYR A 35 15.63 16.24 -20.74
C TYR A 35 15.07 15.17 -19.78
N PRO A 36 15.48 15.17 -18.50
CA PRO A 36 14.93 14.25 -17.52
C PRO A 36 13.43 14.49 -17.38
N VAL A 37 12.65 13.43 -17.26
CA VAL A 37 11.22 13.53 -16.98
C VAL A 37 11.05 13.84 -15.50
N THR A 38 10.55 15.03 -15.20
CA THR A 38 10.41 15.53 -13.84
C THR A 38 8.96 15.73 -13.40
N SER A 39 8.03 15.75 -14.36
CA SER A 39 6.62 15.87 -14.02
C SER A 39 5.64 15.14 -14.95
N ILE A 40 4.46 14.84 -14.42
CA ILE A 40 3.35 14.20 -15.13
C ILE A 40 2.12 15.10 -15.04
N GLY A 41 1.51 15.39 -16.18
CA GLY A 41 0.30 16.20 -16.30
C GLY A 41 -1.00 15.43 -16.01
N PRO A 42 -2.13 16.15 -16.00
CA PRO A 42 -3.44 15.57 -15.71
C PRO A 42 -3.83 14.57 -16.79
N ALA A 43 -4.57 13.53 -16.39
CA ALA A 43 -5.14 12.51 -17.27
C ALA A 43 -4.15 11.97 -18.34
N PHE A 44 -2.88 11.78 -17.99
CA PHE A 44 -1.83 11.49 -18.97
C PHE A 44 -2.03 10.17 -19.73
N LEU A 45 -2.79 9.20 -19.20
CA LEU A 45 -3.17 7.97 -19.92
C LEU A 45 -4.58 8.05 -20.53
N SER A 46 -5.18 9.23 -20.61
CA SER A 46 -6.53 9.38 -21.17
C SER A 46 -6.58 8.92 -22.62
N GLY A 47 -7.55 8.06 -22.92
CA GLY A 47 -7.71 7.41 -24.22
C GLY A 47 -6.71 6.27 -24.50
N SER A 48 -5.89 5.88 -23.52
CA SER A 48 -5.00 4.72 -23.62
C SER A 48 -5.79 3.43 -23.38
N PRO A 49 -5.94 2.54 -24.39
CA PRO A 49 -6.67 1.29 -24.20
C PRO A 49 -5.94 0.40 -23.18
N GLY A 50 -6.69 -0.26 -22.31
CA GLY A 50 -6.11 -1.11 -21.27
C GLY A 50 -7.10 -2.10 -20.68
N THR A 51 -6.54 -3.14 -20.06
CA THR A 51 -7.27 -4.13 -19.26
C THR A 51 -7.02 -3.88 -17.77
N ASN A 52 -7.77 -4.56 -16.89
CA ASN A 52 -7.54 -4.49 -15.45
C ASN A 52 -6.21 -5.13 -15.05
N GLY A 53 -5.62 -4.67 -13.95
CA GLY A 53 -4.40 -5.27 -13.37
C GLY A 53 -3.10 -4.73 -13.96
N ARG A 54 -3.08 -3.45 -14.36
CA ARG A 54 -1.89 -2.78 -14.92
C ARG A 54 -0.99 -2.24 -13.82
N THR A 55 0.30 -2.18 -14.13
CA THR A 55 1.33 -1.59 -13.27
C THR A 55 1.88 -0.33 -13.93
N LEU A 56 1.83 0.78 -13.22
CA LEU A 56 2.49 2.02 -13.61
C LEU A 56 3.85 2.12 -12.90
N VAL A 57 4.92 2.31 -13.64
CA VAL A 57 6.28 2.48 -13.13
C VAL A 57 6.69 3.92 -13.37
N ILE A 58 6.94 4.64 -12.29
CA ILE A 58 7.27 6.06 -12.25
C ILE A 58 8.71 6.19 -11.70
N PRO A 59 9.66 6.77 -12.44
CA PRO A 59 11.03 6.91 -11.99
C PRO A 59 11.16 7.96 -10.89
N ALA A 60 12.25 7.89 -10.13
CA ALA A 60 12.55 8.83 -9.03
C ALA A 60 12.78 10.27 -9.51
N SER A 61 13.09 10.46 -10.80
CA SER A 61 13.24 11.79 -11.40
C SER A 61 11.93 12.57 -11.41
N VAL A 62 10.78 11.88 -11.36
CA VAL A 62 9.45 12.53 -11.27
C VAL A 62 9.24 13.03 -9.85
N ILE A 63 9.20 14.35 -9.72
CA ILE A 63 9.05 15.07 -8.44
C ILE A 63 7.76 15.89 -8.37
N SER A 64 6.95 15.87 -9.43
CA SER A 64 5.63 16.51 -9.46
C SER A 64 4.66 15.71 -10.32
N ILE A 65 3.50 15.37 -9.77
CA ILE A 65 2.41 14.74 -10.52
C ILE A 65 1.16 15.56 -10.28
N ASP A 66 0.47 15.90 -11.36
CA ASP A 66 -0.83 16.55 -11.27
C ASP A 66 -1.82 15.67 -10.49
N PRO A 67 -2.58 16.20 -9.51
CA PRO A 67 -3.55 15.39 -8.75
C PRO A 67 -4.56 14.63 -9.62
N ASP A 68 -4.86 15.18 -10.81
CA ASP A 68 -5.77 14.60 -11.79
C ASP A 68 -5.08 13.64 -12.78
N ALA A 69 -3.79 13.30 -12.58
CA ALA A 69 -3.04 12.41 -13.46
C ALA A 69 -3.67 11.01 -13.59
N LEU A 70 -4.32 10.53 -12.52
CA LEU A 70 -4.97 9.22 -12.49
C LEU A 70 -6.41 9.21 -13.05
N ILE A 71 -6.93 10.35 -13.51
CA ILE A 71 -8.24 10.38 -14.16
C ILE A 71 -8.21 9.55 -15.45
N GLY A 72 -9.15 8.60 -15.55
CA GLY A 72 -9.29 7.77 -16.74
C GLY A 72 -8.21 6.69 -16.85
N THR A 73 -7.39 6.48 -15.83
CA THR A 73 -6.38 5.42 -15.78
C THR A 73 -6.97 4.10 -15.26
N GLY A 74 -8.22 3.82 -15.61
CA GLY A 74 -8.94 2.63 -15.15
C GLY A 74 -8.14 1.35 -15.37
N GLY A 75 -8.08 0.51 -14.33
CA GLY A 75 -7.37 -0.77 -14.38
C GLY A 75 -5.93 -0.73 -13.87
N ILE A 76 -5.37 0.42 -13.49
CA ILE A 76 -4.12 0.46 -12.71
C ILE A 76 -4.40 -0.07 -11.31
N SER A 77 -3.78 -1.21 -10.98
CA SER A 77 -3.85 -1.83 -9.65
C SER A 77 -2.54 -1.70 -8.88
N THR A 78 -1.47 -1.22 -9.52
CA THR A 78 -0.16 -1.09 -8.89
C THR A 78 0.58 0.13 -9.42
N ILE A 79 1.14 0.92 -8.53
CA ILE A 79 2.07 2.01 -8.84
C ILE A 79 3.40 1.68 -8.18
N ARG A 80 4.46 1.63 -8.98
CA ARG A 80 5.85 1.51 -8.54
C ARG A 80 6.52 2.86 -8.69
N TYR A 81 6.81 3.50 -7.57
CA TYR A 81 7.52 4.77 -7.57
C TYR A 81 8.98 4.53 -7.18
N GLY A 82 9.91 5.02 -8.01
CA GLY A 82 11.34 4.87 -7.78
C GLY A 82 11.87 5.75 -6.65
N GLY A 83 11.14 6.79 -6.26
CA GLY A 83 11.50 7.68 -5.17
C GLY A 83 10.94 7.23 -3.82
N ASP A 84 10.96 8.16 -2.87
CA ASP A 84 10.49 7.91 -1.50
C ASP A 84 8.99 8.21 -1.32
N LEU A 85 8.42 7.67 -0.23
CA LEU A 85 7.02 7.82 0.12
C LEU A 85 6.63 9.27 0.45
N GLU A 86 7.53 10.09 1.00
CA GLU A 86 7.24 11.49 1.34
C GLU A 86 7.01 12.30 0.06
N THR A 87 7.90 12.15 -0.92
CA THR A 87 7.76 12.73 -2.25
C THR A 87 6.49 12.21 -2.93
N PHE A 88 6.22 10.91 -2.90
CA PHE A 88 5.00 10.34 -3.47
C PHE A 88 3.72 10.91 -2.84
N SER A 89 3.70 11.04 -1.50
CA SER A 89 2.55 11.55 -0.76
C SER A 89 2.24 13.00 -1.11
N SER A 90 3.26 13.79 -1.47
CA SER A 90 3.10 15.18 -1.91
C SER A 90 2.25 15.33 -3.19
N PHE A 91 2.16 14.28 -4.00
CA PHE A 91 1.38 14.28 -5.25
C PHE A 91 -0.14 14.26 -5.04
N ARG A 92 -0.60 13.88 -3.84
CA ARG A 92 -2.03 13.86 -3.45
C ARG A 92 -2.93 13.11 -4.45
N LEU A 93 -2.42 12.00 -4.98
CA LEU A 93 -3.16 11.19 -5.95
C LEU A 93 -4.36 10.50 -5.31
N VAL A 94 -5.44 10.40 -6.08
CA VAL A 94 -6.64 9.64 -5.72
C VAL A 94 -6.91 8.63 -6.83
N PRO A 95 -6.87 7.31 -6.57
CA PRO A 95 -6.99 6.31 -7.62
C PRO A 95 -8.47 5.94 -7.84
N ASP A 96 -8.84 5.66 -9.09
CA ASP A 96 -10.19 5.20 -9.46
C ASP A 96 -10.45 3.73 -9.07
N SER A 97 -9.39 2.94 -8.89
CA SER A 97 -9.39 1.54 -8.46
C SER A 97 -8.50 1.31 -7.24
N ASP A 98 -8.73 0.20 -6.53
CA ASP A 98 -7.84 -0.19 -5.42
C ASP A 98 -6.43 -0.38 -5.99
N CYS A 99 -5.44 0.22 -5.33
CA CYS A 99 -4.13 0.42 -5.89
C CYS A 99 -3.03 0.16 -4.86
N ARG A 100 -2.14 -0.77 -5.19
CA ARG A 100 -0.94 -1.03 -4.42
C ARG A 100 0.15 -0.03 -4.78
N LEU A 101 0.62 0.73 -3.80
CA LEU A 101 1.84 1.52 -3.92
C LEU A 101 3.03 0.65 -3.52
N GLU A 102 4.11 0.70 -4.31
CA GLU A 102 5.42 0.14 -3.99
C GLU A 102 6.45 1.27 -4.17
N CYS A 103 7.17 1.62 -3.11
CA CYS A 103 8.19 2.68 -3.12
C CYS A 103 9.23 2.47 -2.02
N MET A 104 10.12 3.44 -1.81
CA MET A 104 11.04 3.44 -0.68
C MET A 104 10.49 4.29 0.47
N HIS A 105 10.70 3.87 1.71
CA HIS A 105 10.44 4.68 2.90
C HIS A 105 11.60 4.49 3.87
N GLU A 106 12.28 5.59 4.24
CA GLU A 106 13.46 5.57 5.11
C GLU A 106 14.53 4.55 4.68
N GLY A 107 14.77 4.44 3.37
CA GLY A 107 15.75 3.52 2.79
C GLY A 107 15.32 2.05 2.75
N LYS A 108 14.07 1.72 3.12
CA LYS A 108 13.53 0.36 3.08
C LYS A 108 12.41 0.24 2.04
N PRO A 109 12.22 -0.94 1.42
CA PRO A 109 11.05 -1.19 0.58
C PRO A 109 9.77 -1.02 1.40
N PHE A 110 8.84 -0.25 0.86
CA PHE A 110 7.51 -0.01 1.42
C PHE A 110 6.46 -0.43 0.40
N ALA A 111 5.42 -1.10 0.87
CA ALA A 111 4.24 -1.38 0.08
C ALA A 111 2.97 -1.20 0.90
N PHE A 112 1.94 -0.62 0.27
CA PHE A 112 0.64 -0.43 0.89
C PHE A 112 -0.48 -0.46 -0.14
N ASP A 113 -1.60 -1.09 0.21
CA ASP A 113 -2.77 -1.20 -0.64
C ASP A 113 -3.78 -0.09 -0.29
N PHE A 114 -3.84 0.94 -1.15
CA PHE A 114 -4.80 2.04 -1.03
C PHE A 114 -6.14 1.67 -1.65
N MET A 115 -7.22 2.04 -0.98
CA MET A 115 -8.57 1.86 -1.49
C MET A 115 -8.91 2.93 -2.53
N ARG A 116 -9.65 2.54 -3.57
CA ARG A 116 -10.19 3.47 -4.57
C ARG A 116 -10.91 4.65 -3.94
N LYS A 117 -10.78 5.82 -4.56
CA LYS A 117 -11.41 7.08 -4.14
C LYS A 117 -10.94 7.58 -2.76
N HIS A 118 -9.78 7.13 -2.29
CA HIS A 118 -9.12 7.68 -1.10
C HIS A 118 -7.76 8.25 -1.49
N PRO A 119 -7.27 9.29 -0.78
CA PRO A 119 -5.93 9.81 -0.99
C PRO A 119 -4.86 8.72 -0.81
N MET A 120 -3.85 8.73 -1.68
CA MET A 120 -2.66 7.86 -1.56
C MET A 120 -1.56 8.51 -0.72
N SER A 121 -1.95 9.12 0.41
CA SER A 121 -1.05 9.81 1.33
C SER A 121 -1.51 9.56 2.77
N PHE A 122 -0.56 9.61 3.70
CA PHE A 122 -0.85 9.61 5.13
C PHE A 122 -0.59 11.02 5.70
N PRO A 123 -1.45 11.53 6.60
CA PRO A 123 -2.56 10.84 7.27
C PRO A 123 -3.90 10.87 6.50
N GLU A 124 -4.00 11.52 5.34
CA GLU A 124 -5.30 11.79 4.69
C GLU A 124 -6.07 10.52 4.29
N PHE A 125 -5.36 9.43 3.99
CA PHE A 125 -5.96 8.12 3.82
C PHE A 125 -6.74 7.70 5.07
N ASP A 126 -6.10 7.77 6.24
CA ASP A 126 -6.69 7.32 7.49
C ASP A 126 -7.96 8.13 7.82
N ASP A 127 -7.89 9.44 7.66
CA ASP A 127 -9.02 10.35 7.87
C ASP A 127 -10.19 10.02 6.93
N ALA A 128 -9.90 9.77 5.64
CA ALA A 128 -10.91 9.40 4.66
C ALA A 128 -11.56 8.03 4.97
N VAL A 129 -10.78 7.05 5.39
CA VAL A 129 -11.29 5.72 5.74
C VAL A 129 -12.14 5.75 7.00
N LEU A 130 -11.67 6.44 8.05
CA LEU A 130 -12.33 6.48 9.35
C LEU A 130 -13.56 7.39 9.37
N SER A 131 -13.63 8.40 8.49
CA SER A 131 -14.84 9.21 8.32
C SER A 131 -15.96 8.44 7.60
N LEU A 132 -15.61 7.57 6.64
CA LEU A 132 -16.55 6.77 5.86
C LEU A 132 -16.63 5.33 6.39
N TYR A 133 -17.01 5.15 7.67
CA TYR A 133 -17.08 3.86 8.39
C TYR A 133 -17.56 2.64 7.57
N MET A 134 -18.44 2.83 6.57
CA MET A 134 -18.90 1.75 5.68
C MET A 134 -17.81 1.07 4.85
N ARG A 135 -16.62 1.66 4.70
CA ARG A 135 -15.49 1.08 3.95
C ARG A 135 -14.38 0.53 4.84
N LEU A 136 -14.49 0.71 6.15
CA LEU A 136 -13.50 0.18 7.08
C LEU A 136 -13.67 -1.35 7.19
N THR A 137 -12.66 -2.09 6.74
CA THR A 137 -12.62 -3.55 6.89
C THR A 137 -11.53 -3.97 7.90
N PRO A 138 -11.64 -5.18 8.50
CA PRO A 138 -10.58 -5.67 9.39
C PRO A 138 -9.22 -5.77 8.70
N GLU A 139 -9.20 -6.08 7.40
CA GLU A 139 -7.97 -6.15 6.60
C GLU A 139 -7.27 -4.78 6.55
N VAL A 140 -8.03 -3.71 6.26
CA VAL A 140 -7.49 -2.34 6.23
C VAL A 140 -6.99 -1.94 7.62
N ALA A 141 -7.78 -2.19 8.67
CA ALA A 141 -7.39 -1.85 10.03
C ALA A 141 -6.13 -2.60 10.49
N ILE A 142 -6.04 -3.91 10.24
CA ILE A 142 -4.85 -4.71 10.57
C ILE A 142 -3.65 -4.23 9.77
N SER A 143 -3.81 -3.95 8.47
CA SER A 143 -2.74 -3.42 7.61
C SER A 143 -2.21 -2.07 8.12
N ARG A 144 -3.09 -1.17 8.56
CA ARG A 144 -2.70 0.11 9.15
C ARG A 144 -1.98 -0.03 10.49
N LEU A 145 -2.45 -0.94 11.34
CA LEU A 145 -1.82 -1.18 12.65
C LEU A 145 -0.48 -1.89 12.54
N SER A 146 -0.31 -2.80 11.57
CA SER A 146 0.93 -3.53 11.34
C SER A 146 1.99 -2.71 10.60
N ASN A 147 1.58 -1.72 9.79
CA ASN A 147 2.47 -0.82 9.07
C ASN A 147 2.09 0.65 9.32
N PRO A 148 2.41 1.21 10.50
CA PRO A 148 1.82 2.46 11.00
C PRO A 148 2.48 3.74 10.45
N VAL A 149 2.94 3.75 9.20
CA VAL A 149 3.53 4.95 8.58
C VAL A 149 2.50 6.08 8.57
N GLY A 150 2.88 7.24 9.10
CA GLY A 150 2.01 8.42 9.22
C GLY A 150 0.76 8.22 10.09
N LEU A 151 0.66 7.12 10.84
CA LEU A 151 -0.54 6.82 11.62
C LEU A 151 -0.58 7.67 12.91
N THR A 152 -1.58 8.53 13.02
CA THR A 152 -1.80 9.34 14.23
C THR A 152 -2.31 8.50 15.40
N GLU A 153 -2.09 8.95 16.64
CA GLU A 153 -2.59 8.26 17.83
C GLU A 153 -4.13 8.16 17.85
N GLU A 154 -4.82 9.20 17.39
CA GLU A 154 -6.29 9.20 17.29
C GLU A 154 -6.79 8.15 16.29
N SER A 155 -6.19 8.10 15.10
CA SER A 155 -6.55 7.12 14.07
C SER A 155 -6.19 5.69 14.52
N ARG A 156 -5.04 5.51 15.17
CA ARG A 156 -4.64 4.24 15.80
C ARG A 156 -5.71 3.74 16.77
N ALA A 157 -6.13 4.58 17.71
CA ALA A 157 -7.14 4.19 18.71
C ALA A 157 -8.48 3.77 18.07
N LYS A 158 -8.87 4.44 16.97
CA LYS A 158 -10.07 4.08 16.20
C LYS A 158 -9.92 2.71 15.51
N TYR A 159 -8.77 2.43 14.89
CA TYR A 159 -8.50 1.13 14.28
C TYR A 159 -8.44 0.01 15.33
N GLU A 160 -7.74 0.21 16.44
CA GLU A 160 -7.66 -0.76 17.54
C GLU A 160 -9.05 -1.08 18.08
N ARG A 161 -9.87 -0.06 18.36
CA ARG A 161 -11.26 -0.24 18.77
C ARG A 161 -12.07 -1.02 17.75
N PHE A 162 -11.83 -0.80 16.47
CA PHE A 162 -12.56 -1.51 15.41
C PHE A 162 -12.20 -3.00 15.33
N VAL A 163 -10.96 -3.39 15.63
CA VAL A 163 -10.53 -4.80 15.53
C VAL A 163 -10.40 -5.54 16.86
N SER A 164 -10.59 -4.88 18.01
CA SER A 164 -10.39 -5.46 19.35
C SER A 164 -11.00 -6.86 19.50
N ASP A 165 -12.27 -7.01 19.12
CA ASP A 165 -13.03 -8.25 19.31
C ASP A 165 -12.82 -9.24 18.15
N ARG A 166 -11.99 -8.88 17.17
CA ARG A 166 -11.76 -9.62 15.92
C ARG A 166 -10.35 -10.17 15.79
N ILE A 167 -9.36 -9.57 16.48
CA ILE A 167 -7.95 -10.02 16.48
C ILE A 167 -7.87 -11.50 16.88
N MET A 168 -8.45 -11.87 18.03
CA MET A 168 -8.31 -13.22 18.56
C MET A 168 -9.01 -14.31 17.74
N PRO A 169 -10.27 -14.16 17.32
CA PRO A 169 -10.90 -15.11 16.40
C PRO A 169 -10.09 -15.34 15.13
N ARG A 170 -9.49 -14.27 14.57
CA ARG A 170 -8.68 -14.34 13.36
C ARG A 170 -7.33 -15.01 13.61
N ALA A 171 -6.68 -14.76 14.75
CA ALA A 171 -5.45 -15.43 15.15
C ALA A 171 -5.68 -16.94 15.38
N GLU A 172 -6.78 -17.30 16.04
CA GLU A 172 -7.15 -18.71 16.25
C GLU A 172 -7.41 -19.43 14.93
N GLN A 173 -8.09 -18.76 13.98
CA GLN A 173 -8.30 -19.26 12.64
C GLN A 173 -6.97 -19.47 11.91
N ALA A 174 -6.06 -18.50 11.94
CA ALA A 174 -4.74 -18.58 11.32
C ALA A 174 -3.92 -19.77 11.87
N VAL A 175 -3.94 -19.99 13.19
CA VAL A 175 -3.32 -21.19 13.80
C VAL A 175 -3.98 -22.48 13.31
N SER A 176 -5.30 -22.51 13.20
CA SER A 176 -6.04 -23.68 12.73
C SER A 176 -5.78 -24.01 11.26
N THR A 177 -5.68 -22.99 10.40
CA THR A 177 -5.40 -23.16 8.96
C THR A 177 -3.91 -23.35 8.66
N GLY A 178 -3.03 -22.94 9.59
CA GLY A 178 -1.59 -22.93 9.38
C GLY A 178 -1.09 -21.71 8.60
N ASP A 179 -1.84 -20.61 8.63
CA ASP A 179 -1.51 -19.37 7.95
C ASP A 179 -0.55 -18.52 8.79
N SER A 180 0.75 -18.72 8.57
CA SER A 180 1.80 -17.97 9.27
C SER A 180 1.84 -16.49 8.88
N ASN A 181 1.39 -16.13 7.67
CA ASN A 181 1.48 -14.76 7.19
C ASN A 181 0.45 -13.88 7.91
N VAL A 182 -0.81 -14.34 7.98
CA VAL A 182 -1.85 -13.65 8.73
C VAL A 182 -1.48 -13.54 10.20
N LEU A 183 -0.88 -14.59 10.78
CA LEU A 183 -0.48 -14.54 12.18
C LEU A 183 0.66 -13.53 12.43
N ALA A 184 1.62 -13.41 11.50
CA ALA A 184 2.70 -12.43 11.59
C ALA A 184 2.15 -10.99 11.53
N GLU A 185 1.21 -10.73 10.62
CA GLU A 185 0.54 -9.42 10.52
C GLU A 185 -0.21 -9.08 11.82
N LEU A 186 -0.93 -10.04 12.40
CA LEU A 186 -1.64 -9.84 13.66
C LEU A 186 -0.68 -9.54 14.82
N PHE A 187 0.49 -10.17 14.88
CA PHE A 187 1.50 -9.85 15.90
C PHE A 187 2.11 -8.46 15.71
N ALA A 188 2.33 -8.05 14.46
CA ALA A 188 2.86 -6.72 14.13
C ALA A 188 1.92 -5.58 14.57
N THR A 189 0.61 -5.85 14.73
CA THR A 189 -0.33 -4.85 15.29
C THR A 189 -0.05 -4.50 16.77
N GLY A 190 0.66 -5.36 17.50
CA GLY A 190 0.86 -5.23 18.95
C GLY A 190 -0.37 -5.57 19.81
N MET A 191 -1.50 -5.93 19.20
CA MET A 191 -2.77 -6.15 19.91
C MET A 191 -2.94 -7.55 20.52
N VAL A 192 -2.11 -8.52 20.13
CA VAL A 192 -2.15 -9.87 20.71
C VAL A 192 -1.39 -9.86 22.03
N SER A 193 -2.07 -10.07 23.16
CA SER A 193 -1.44 -10.09 24.48
C SER A 193 -0.58 -11.34 24.73
N ASP A 194 0.27 -11.32 25.76
CA ASP A 194 1.07 -12.51 26.11
C ASP A 194 0.22 -13.67 26.62
N ALA A 195 -0.92 -13.38 27.26
CA ALA A 195 -1.89 -14.39 27.64
C ALA A 195 -2.52 -15.05 26.40
N ASP A 196 -2.83 -14.23 25.39
CA ASP A 196 -3.34 -14.70 24.10
C ASP A 196 -2.32 -15.54 23.33
N LEU A 197 -1.05 -15.14 23.32
CA LEU A 197 0.03 -15.93 22.72
C LEU A 197 0.14 -17.32 23.34
N LYS A 198 0.07 -17.42 24.68
CA LYS A 198 0.07 -18.72 25.39
C LYS A 198 -1.13 -19.57 24.99
N ARG A 199 -2.33 -18.96 24.93
CA ARG A 199 -3.55 -19.65 24.48
C ARG A 199 -3.43 -20.16 23.03
N LEU A 200 -2.87 -19.37 22.12
CA LEU A 200 -2.62 -19.77 20.73
C LEU A 200 -1.59 -20.91 20.64
N LEU A 201 -0.53 -20.86 21.46
CA LEU A 201 0.47 -21.92 21.56
C LEU A 201 -0.15 -23.25 21.99
N GLU A 202 -0.93 -23.25 23.06
CA GLU A 202 -1.62 -24.47 23.51
C GLU A 202 -2.55 -25.03 22.43
N ARG A 203 -3.26 -24.15 21.71
CA ARG A 203 -4.11 -24.55 20.59
C ARG A 203 -3.28 -25.20 19.47
N SER A 204 -2.14 -24.61 19.12
CA SER A 204 -1.22 -25.13 18.10
C SER A 204 -0.64 -26.49 18.47
N LEU A 205 -0.29 -26.67 19.76
CA LEU A 205 0.18 -27.95 20.30
C LEU A 205 -0.90 -29.03 20.20
N ARG A 206 -2.15 -28.71 20.59
CA ARG A 206 -3.28 -29.65 20.49
C ARG A 206 -3.60 -30.04 19.05
N SER A 207 -3.43 -29.12 18.10
CA SER A 207 -3.71 -29.37 16.68
C SER A 207 -2.54 -29.97 15.90
N GLY A 208 -1.37 -30.17 16.55
CA GLY A 208 -0.18 -30.75 15.92
C GLY A 208 0.47 -29.86 14.85
N ARG A 209 0.17 -28.55 14.82
CA ARG A 209 0.68 -27.61 13.81
C ARG A 209 2.11 -27.14 14.17
N ILE A 210 3.11 -27.99 13.91
CA ILE A 210 4.51 -27.75 14.31
C ILE A 210 5.05 -26.39 13.83
N GLY A 211 4.75 -25.98 12.60
CA GLY A 211 5.17 -24.67 12.06
C GLY A 211 4.61 -23.49 12.86
N MET A 212 3.32 -23.53 13.20
CA MET A 212 2.67 -22.50 14.01
C MET A 212 3.21 -22.49 15.44
N THR A 213 3.47 -23.66 16.03
CA THR A 213 4.08 -23.79 17.35
C THR A 213 5.45 -23.15 17.40
N SER A 214 6.30 -23.40 16.40
CA SER A 214 7.65 -22.81 16.33
C SER A 214 7.59 -21.29 16.21
N MET A 215 6.68 -20.77 15.38
CA MET A 215 6.46 -19.34 15.22
C MET A 215 5.99 -18.67 16.52
N LEU A 216 4.98 -19.25 17.19
CA LEU A 216 4.45 -18.75 18.47
C LEU A 216 5.52 -18.76 19.57
N MET A 217 6.33 -19.82 19.66
CA MET A 217 7.45 -19.89 20.61
C MET A 217 8.52 -18.84 20.34
N SER A 218 8.82 -18.59 19.07
CA SER A 218 9.77 -17.56 18.65
C SER A 218 9.27 -16.16 19.01
N GLU A 219 7.98 -15.89 18.78
CA GLU A 219 7.34 -14.62 19.15
C GLU A 219 7.33 -14.40 20.67
N ILE A 220 6.94 -15.42 21.45
CA ILE A 220 6.98 -15.36 22.92
C ILE A 220 8.40 -15.06 23.39
N ARG A 221 9.42 -15.74 22.82
CA ARG A 221 10.81 -15.49 23.19
C ARG A 221 11.23 -14.06 22.85
N ARG A 222 10.87 -13.55 21.67
CA ARG A 222 11.19 -12.19 21.22
C ARG A 222 10.68 -11.12 22.18
N ARG A 223 9.51 -11.32 22.81
CA ARG A 223 8.90 -10.36 23.75
C ARG A 223 9.48 -10.40 25.17
N ASN A 224 10.17 -11.49 25.53
CA ASN A 224 10.77 -11.67 26.85
C ASN A 224 12.27 -11.33 26.90
N LEU A 225 12.84 -10.90 25.77
CA LEU A 225 14.22 -10.41 25.64
C LEU A 225 14.22 -8.88 25.60
#